data_AF-A0A915LMY5-F1
#
_entry.id   AF-A0A915LMY5-F1
#
_cell.length_a   1.000
_cell.length_b   1.000
_cell.length_c   1.000
_cell.angle_alpha   90.00
_cell.angle_beta   90.00
_cell.angle_gamma   90.00
#
_symmetry.space_group_name_H-M   'P 1'
#
loop_
_entity.id
_entity.type
_entity.pdbx_description
1 polymer ?
#
loop_
_entity_poly.entity_id
_entity_poly.type
_entity_poly.pdbx_seq_one_letter_code
_entity_poly.pdbx_strand_id
1 'polypeptide(L)'
;MEKMTGPKAKAVLKKQTSLPAKEVEINGNMSNLKATTRQNVQSTSNNNGIDETEEEEEKEKTPKKRKHFPLFEKTPASQKNKKFKKGQPLKIWTWNVAGLRANVKKNGHLKIKESDADIVSLQETKCPELPSEIEVLDEYCFKKLAKSTKNLGHAGVAMLAKEMPINTSTRVHKSMPSGSGLVNLPARGRWDQMFLTRVIDLDKRKPVIIAGDMNVAHQEIDLRNPDSNRNKTAGFTDQEREAFTRLLDAGFVDVWRSRNPDVAETYTYWSYIGSRRAKNIGWRLDYFVISERLLEKVIECEIHSDITGSAHGSDHCPLSLIIDI
;
A
#
# COMPACT_ATOMS: atom_id res chain seq x y z
N MET A 1 24.29 -7.29 55.54
CA MET A 1 22.84 -7.51 55.36
C MET A 1 22.31 -6.54 54.30
N GLU A 2 21.67 -6.90 53.20
CA GLU A 2 21.73 -8.04 52.29
C GLU A 2 21.00 -7.51 51.03
N LYS A 3 21.62 -7.60 49.85
CA LYS A 3 21.02 -7.15 48.60
C LYS A 3 20.02 -8.20 48.12
N MET A 4 18.73 -7.87 48.02
CA MET A 4 17.77 -8.72 47.33
C MET A 4 17.79 -8.43 45.82
N THR A 5 18.51 -9.27 45.10
CA THR A 5 18.44 -9.40 43.63
C THR A 5 17.39 -10.47 43.29
N GLY A 6 16.28 -10.07 42.65
CA GLY A 6 15.29 -11.00 42.11
C GLY A 6 15.83 -11.76 40.88
N PRO A 7 15.36 -13.00 40.62
CA PRO A 7 15.93 -13.86 39.59
C PRO A 7 15.55 -13.40 38.17
N LYS A 8 16.56 -13.31 37.31
CA LYS A 8 16.42 -13.14 35.85
C LYS A 8 15.86 -14.44 35.24
N ALA A 9 14.66 -14.38 34.67
CA ALA A 9 14.11 -15.46 33.88
C ALA A 9 14.86 -15.58 32.53
N LYS A 10 15.58 -16.69 32.33
CA LYS A 10 16.11 -17.11 31.03
C LYS A 10 14.97 -17.70 30.20
N ALA A 11 14.57 -17.03 29.13
CA ALA A 11 13.67 -17.61 28.14
C ALA A 11 14.40 -18.75 27.38
N VAL A 12 13.87 -19.97 27.50
CA VAL A 12 14.32 -21.15 26.76
C VAL A 12 13.65 -21.13 25.39
N LEU A 13 14.43 -20.90 24.33
CA LEU A 13 13.98 -21.10 22.95
C LEU A 13 13.71 -22.60 22.73
N LYS A 14 12.44 -22.99 22.63
CA LYS A 14 12.07 -24.29 22.06
C LYS A 14 12.16 -24.19 20.54
N LYS A 15 13.14 -24.87 19.94
CA LYS A 15 13.20 -25.12 18.49
C LYS A 15 11.94 -25.89 18.07
N GLN A 16 11.05 -25.26 17.32
CA GLN A 16 10.02 -25.97 16.58
C GLN A 16 10.68 -26.69 15.41
N THR A 17 10.63 -28.01 15.44
CA THR A 17 11.03 -28.91 14.37
C THR A 17 9.99 -28.84 13.25
N SER A 18 10.41 -28.44 12.06
CA SER A 18 9.61 -28.46 10.82
C SER A 18 9.30 -29.90 10.40
N LEU A 19 8.04 -30.20 10.13
CA LEU A 19 7.62 -31.42 9.43
C LEU A 19 8.02 -31.31 7.94
N PRO A 20 8.45 -32.41 7.29
CA PRO A 20 8.92 -32.35 5.91
C PRO A 20 7.75 -32.21 4.91
N ALA A 21 7.96 -31.37 3.90
CA ALA A 21 7.06 -31.22 2.76
C ALA A 21 6.99 -32.53 1.96
N LYS A 22 5.78 -33.02 1.69
CA LYS A 22 5.56 -34.08 0.70
C LYS A 22 5.54 -33.44 -0.68
N GLU A 23 6.53 -33.76 -1.50
CA GLU A 23 6.50 -33.54 -2.94
C GLU A 23 5.37 -34.39 -3.55
N VAL A 24 4.52 -33.74 -4.35
CA VAL A 24 3.57 -34.42 -5.23
C VAL A 24 4.08 -34.19 -6.65
N GLU A 25 4.67 -35.24 -7.23
CA GLU A 25 4.98 -35.31 -8.65
C GLU A 25 3.68 -35.32 -9.46
N ILE A 26 3.56 -34.39 -10.41
CA ILE A 26 2.52 -34.43 -11.45
C ILE A 26 3.23 -34.69 -12.78
N ASN A 27 3.35 -35.98 -13.11
CA ASN A 27 3.65 -36.46 -14.46
C ASN A 27 2.31 -36.59 -15.22
N GLY A 28 2.11 -35.81 -16.28
CA GLY A 28 0.88 -35.85 -17.07
C GLY A 28 1.06 -35.20 -18.44
N ASN A 29 1.38 -36.06 -19.42
CA ASN A 29 1.73 -35.77 -20.79
C ASN A 29 0.57 -35.12 -21.59
N MET A 30 0.92 -34.20 -22.48
CA MET A 30 0.01 -33.40 -23.29
C MET A 30 0.06 -33.93 -24.74
N SER A 31 -0.94 -34.69 -25.18
CA SER A 31 -1.23 -34.88 -26.62
C SER A 31 -2.54 -35.65 -26.86
N ASN A 32 -3.20 -35.25 -27.95
CA ASN A 32 -4.28 -35.94 -28.68
C ASN A 32 -5.71 -35.84 -28.12
N LEU A 33 -6.54 -35.02 -28.79
CA LEU A 33 -7.72 -35.51 -29.53
C LEU A 33 -8.37 -34.35 -30.32
N LYS A 34 -8.21 -34.38 -31.65
CA LYS A 34 -9.05 -33.68 -32.61
C LYS A 34 -9.83 -34.72 -33.42
N ALA A 35 -11.10 -34.38 -33.67
CA ALA A 35 -11.95 -34.74 -34.79
C ALA A 35 -12.50 -36.18 -34.92
N THR A 36 -13.83 -36.31 -34.79
CA THR A 36 -14.67 -37.10 -35.72
C THR A 36 -16.15 -36.66 -35.68
N THR A 37 -16.51 -35.77 -36.62
CA THR A 37 -17.55 -35.87 -37.67
C THR A 37 -18.88 -36.65 -37.45
N ARG A 38 -19.99 -35.88 -37.52
CA ARG A 38 -21.29 -36.04 -38.26
C ARG A 38 -22.46 -36.91 -37.77
N GLN A 39 -23.63 -36.28 -38.02
CA GLN A 39 -24.98 -36.76 -38.37
C GLN A 39 -25.92 -37.23 -37.23
N ASN A 40 -26.99 -36.45 -36.98
CA ASN A 40 -28.29 -36.73 -37.62
C ASN A 40 -29.27 -35.55 -37.52
N VAL A 41 -30.04 -35.36 -38.58
CA VAL A 41 -31.11 -34.37 -38.77
C VAL A 41 -32.44 -35.08 -38.56
N GLN A 42 -33.38 -34.48 -37.84
CA GLN A 42 -34.80 -34.68 -38.12
C GLN A 42 -35.64 -33.44 -37.76
N SER A 43 -36.49 -33.12 -38.72
CA SER A 43 -37.29 -31.91 -38.93
C SER A 43 -38.69 -32.01 -38.34
N THR A 44 -39.23 -30.89 -37.84
CA THR A 44 -40.64 -30.51 -38.05
C THR A 44 -40.76 -29.00 -38.15
N SER A 45 -41.36 -28.57 -39.26
CA SER A 45 -41.62 -27.21 -39.72
C SER A 45 -42.83 -26.56 -39.03
N ASN A 46 -42.81 -25.23 -38.87
CA ASN A 46 -43.90 -24.36 -39.35
C ASN A 46 -43.44 -22.89 -39.46
N ASN A 47 -43.75 -22.30 -40.61
CA ASN A 47 -43.39 -20.95 -41.07
C ASN A 47 -44.22 -19.83 -40.41
N ASN A 48 -43.62 -18.64 -40.24
CA ASN A 48 -43.91 -17.43 -41.03
C ASN A 48 -43.28 -16.18 -40.38
N GLY A 49 -42.59 -15.35 -41.17
CA GLY A 49 -42.19 -14.00 -40.80
C GLY A 49 -40.86 -13.56 -41.41
N ILE A 50 -40.94 -12.90 -42.56
CA ILE A 50 -39.88 -12.32 -43.40
C ILE A 50 -39.29 -11.08 -42.70
N ASP A 51 -37.95 -10.91 -42.64
CA ASP A 51 -37.26 -9.83 -43.39
C ASP A 51 -35.73 -9.89 -43.32
N GLU A 52 -35.17 -9.64 -44.50
CA GLU A 52 -33.85 -9.16 -44.96
C GLU A 52 -32.52 -9.36 -44.19
N THR A 53 -31.58 -9.78 -45.02
CA THR A 53 -30.15 -10.05 -44.88
C THR A 53 -29.28 -8.83 -44.62
N GLU A 54 -28.22 -8.98 -43.83
CA GLU A 54 -26.90 -8.40 -44.13
C GLU A 54 -25.80 -9.21 -43.42
N GLU A 55 -24.96 -9.87 -44.22
CA GLU A 55 -23.72 -10.52 -43.82
C GLU A 55 -22.63 -9.45 -43.66
N GLU A 56 -21.94 -9.40 -42.51
CA GLU A 56 -20.65 -8.73 -42.41
C GLU A 56 -19.57 -9.64 -41.80
N GLU A 57 -18.48 -9.73 -42.56
CA GLU A 57 -17.30 -10.57 -42.46
C GLU A 57 -16.60 -10.60 -41.09
N GLU A 58 -16.32 -11.82 -40.62
CA GLU A 58 -15.40 -12.09 -39.51
C GLU A 58 -13.94 -11.86 -39.96
N LYS A 59 -13.44 -10.63 -39.79
CA LYS A 59 -12.03 -10.30 -40.07
C LYS A 59 -11.10 -10.76 -38.95
N GLU A 60 -10.34 -11.81 -39.25
CA GLU A 60 -9.19 -12.31 -38.53
C GLU A 60 -8.16 -11.18 -38.26
N LYS A 61 -8.03 -10.76 -36.99
CA LYS A 61 -7.06 -9.72 -36.60
C LYS A 61 -5.74 -10.36 -36.16
N THR A 62 -4.72 -10.10 -36.97
CA THR A 62 -3.29 -10.37 -36.73
C THR A 62 -2.79 -9.92 -35.34
N PRO A 63 -1.77 -10.59 -34.76
CA PRO A 63 -1.30 -10.35 -33.40
C PRO A 63 -0.66 -8.95 -33.29
N LYS A 64 -1.30 -8.05 -32.55
CA LYS A 64 -0.78 -6.69 -32.32
C LYS A 64 0.46 -6.74 -31.43
N LYS A 65 1.58 -6.24 -31.96
CA LYS A 65 2.87 -6.02 -31.30
C LYS A 65 2.68 -5.45 -29.88
N ARG A 66 3.38 -6.04 -28.90
CA ARG A 66 3.49 -5.54 -27.51
C ARG A 66 3.90 -4.06 -27.53
N LYS A 67 3.03 -3.17 -27.04
CA LYS A 67 3.37 -1.76 -26.85
C LYS A 67 4.42 -1.64 -25.75
N HIS A 68 5.63 -1.27 -26.13
CA HIS A 68 6.69 -0.81 -25.24
C HIS A 68 6.22 0.53 -24.65
N PHE A 69 5.99 0.61 -23.34
CA PHE A 69 5.64 1.87 -22.69
C PHE A 69 6.93 2.66 -22.36
N PRO A 70 7.01 3.95 -22.72
CA PRO A 70 8.26 4.71 -22.66
C PRO A 70 8.69 5.07 -21.23
N LEU A 71 9.99 5.31 -21.14
CA LEU A 71 10.82 5.57 -19.97
C LEU A 71 10.36 6.75 -19.09
N PHE A 72 10.63 6.56 -17.80
CA PHE A 72 10.69 7.52 -16.69
C PHE A 72 10.92 8.99 -17.08
N GLU A 73 9.99 9.87 -16.73
CA GLU A 73 10.21 11.32 -16.73
C GLU A 73 11.15 11.70 -15.57
N LYS A 74 12.35 12.17 -15.90
CA LYS A 74 13.28 12.80 -14.95
C LYS A 74 12.80 14.22 -14.65
N THR A 75 12.69 14.56 -13.37
CA THR A 75 12.40 15.92 -12.90
C THR A 75 13.71 16.72 -12.79
N PRO A 76 13.76 18.03 -13.12
CA PRO A 76 14.97 18.83 -13.02
C PRO A 76 15.42 19.00 -11.56
N ALA A 77 16.73 18.99 -11.33
CA ALA A 77 17.34 19.24 -10.04
C ALA A 77 17.80 20.71 -9.95
N SER A 78 17.17 21.52 -9.11
CA SER A 78 17.81 22.71 -8.56
C SER A 78 17.05 23.26 -7.35
N GLN A 79 17.60 23.05 -6.16
CA GLN A 79 17.62 24.00 -5.04
C GLN A 79 18.55 23.44 -3.95
N LYS A 80 19.20 24.32 -3.19
CA LYS A 80 20.35 24.05 -2.30
C LYS A 80 20.18 22.76 -1.48
N ASN A 81 20.99 21.74 -1.80
CA ASN A 81 20.93 20.43 -1.16
C ASN A 81 21.46 20.49 0.28
N LYS A 82 20.60 20.24 1.28
CA LYS A 82 21.08 19.72 2.56
C LYS A 82 21.44 18.25 2.32
N LYS A 83 22.73 17.92 2.30
CA LYS A 83 23.15 16.52 2.25
C LYS A 83 22.89 15.87 3.61
N PHE A 84 22.35 14.66 3.61
CA PHE A 84 22.29 13.82 4.80
C PHE A 84 23.68 13.71 5.42
N LYS A 85 23.77 14.00 6.72
CA LYS A 85 25.03 13.88 7.43
C LYS A 85 25.32 12.40 7.62
N LYS A 86 26.41 11.92 7.02
CA LYS A 86 26.87 10.54 7.17
C LYS A 86 26.96 10.18 8.66
N GLY A 87 26.28 9.11 9.07
CA GLY A 87 26.21 8.65 10.46
C GLY A 87 25.08 9.24 11.30
N GLN A 88 24.13 9.98 10.72
CA GLN A 88 22.88 10.33 11.38
C GLN A 88 21.74 9.41 10.90
N PRO A 89 20.89 8.91 11.83
CA PRO A 89 19.70 8.17 11.45
C PRO A 89 18.77 8.97 10.55
N LEU A 90 18.17 8.30 9.58
CA LEU A 90 17.15 8.85 8.70
C LEU A 90 15.78 8.81 9.38
N LYS A 91 15.08 9.95 9.42
CA LYS A 91 13.69 10.03 9.87
C LYS A 91 12.72 10.12 8.69
N ILE A 92 11.85 9.13 8.54
CA ILE A 92 10.79 9.11 7.52
C ILE A 92 9.45 9.31 8.21
N TRP A 93 8.59 10.13 7.61
CA TRP A 93 7.24 10.39 8.09
C TRP A 93 6.23 10.12 6.99
N THR A 94 5.11 9.50 7.33
CA THR A 94 4.04 9.22 6.36
C THR A 94 2.67 9.60 6.91
N TRP A 95 1.83 10.17 6.06
CA TRP A 95 0.49 10.61 6.44
C TRP A 95 -0.49 10.57 5.26
N ASN A 96 -1.55 9.76 5.36
CA ASN A 96 -2.73 9.99 4.54
C ASN A 96 -3.39 11.29 5.02
N VAL A 97 -3.42 12.32 4.17
CA VAL A 97 -3.94 13.65 4.54
C VAL A 97 -5.41 13.85 4.20
N ALA A 98 -6.06 12.85 3.59
CA ALA A 98 -7.47 12.85 3.19
C ALA A 98 -7.91 14.08 2.35
N GLY A 99 -6.96 14.80 1.75
CA GLY A 99 -7.13 16.05 1.03
C GLY A 99 -6.16 17.13 1.52
N LEU A 100 -5.06 17.32 0.79
CA LEU A 100 -3.95 18.17 1.22
C LEU A 100 -4.36 19.64 1.44
N ARG A 101 -5.23 20.20 0.59
CA ARG A 101 -5.74 21.57 0.77
C ARG A 101 -6.58 21.72 2.05
N ALA A 102 -7.37 20.71 2.41
CA ALA A 102 -8.16 20.75 3.64
C ALA A 102 -7.28 20.57 4.88
N ASN A 103 -6.28 19.69 4.79
CA ASN A 103 -5.26 19.48 5.80
C ASN A 103 -4.46 20.77 6.10
N VAL A 104 -4.02 21.47 5.06
CA VAL A 104 -3.26 22.74 5.19
C VAL A 104 -4.08 23.84 5.86
N LYS A 105 -5.38 23.98 5.53
CA LYS A 105 -6.30 24.92 6.20
C LYS A 105 -6.46 24.67 7.70
N LYS A 106 -6.13 23.46 8.15
CA LYS A 106 -6.11 23.06 9.56
C LYS A 106 -4.69 22.91 10.11
N ASN A 107 -3.75 23.69 9.56
CA ASN A 107 -2.36 23.76 9.99
C ASN A 107 -1.56 22.45 9.87
N GLY A 108 -1.99 21.50 9.03
CA GLY A 108 -1.24 20.24 8.85
C GLY A 108 0.17 20.44 8.29
N HIS A 109 0.42 21.51 7.53
CA HIS A 109 1.76 21.91 7.09
C HIS A 109 2.70 22.25 8.26
N LEU A 110 2.18 22.79 9.37
CA LEU A 110 2.97 23.02 10.58
C LEU A 110 3.38 21.69 11.21
N LYS A 111 2.51 20.67 11.21
CA LYS A 111 2.86 19.32 11.68
C LYS A 111 3.90 18.64 10.80
N ILE A 112 3.82 18.81 9.48
CA ILE A 112 4.87 18.36 8.55
C ILE A 112 6.22 19.00 8.92
N LYS A 113 6.24 20.31 9.18
CA LYS A 113 7.44 21.05 9.57
C LYS A 113 7.96 20.62 10.95
N GLU A 114 7.09 20.55 11.96
CA GLU A 114 7.40 20.13 13.33
C GLU A 114 7.91 18.69 13.40
N SER A 115 7.49 17.82 12.46
CA SER A 115 7.99 16.45 12.38
C SER A 115 9.52 16.39 12.17
N ASP A 116 10.10 17.44 11.57
CA ASP A 116 11.51 17.54 11.17
C ASP A 116 12.01 16.29 10.43
N ALA A 117 11.12 15.61 9.71
CA ALA A 117 11.46 14.40 8.97
C ALA A 117 12.38 14.72 7.79
N ASP A 118 13.24 13.78 7.46
CA ASP A 118 14.11 13.84 6.30
C ASP A 118 13.37 13.57 5.00
N ILE A 119 12.38 12.67 5.08
CA ILE A 119 11.48 12.30 4.00
C ILE A 119 10.05 12.30 4.53
N VAL A 120 9.16 12.96 3.81
CA VAL A 120 7.71 12.96 4.09
C VAL A 120 6.97 12.36 2.91
N SER A 121 6.12 11.37 3.17
CA SER A 121 5.18 10.79 2.20
C SER A 121 3.74 11.16 2.55
N LEU A 122 3.03 11.78 1.62
CA LEU A 122 1.64 12.18 1.80
C LEU A 122 0.75 11.38 0.84
N GLN A 123 -0.34 10.80 1.35
CA GLN A 123 -1.32 10.07 0.54
C GLN A 123 -2.67 10.79 0.53
N GLU A 124 -3.50 10.47 -0.46
CA GLU A 124 -4.78 11.14 -0.73
C GLU A 124 -4.66 12.67 -0.80
N THR A 125 -3.68 13.17 -1.54
CA THR A 125 -3.47 14.62 -1.66
C THR A 125 -4.67 15.32 -2.32
N LYS A 126 -5.36 14.66 -3.26
CA LYS A 126 -6.60 15.12 -3.91
C LYS A 126 -6.48 16.55 -4.48
N CYS A 127 -5.29 16.92 -4.95
CA CYS A 127 -5.01 18.25 -5.48
C CYS A 127 -4.24 18.19 -6.81
N PRO A 128 -4.47 19.15 -7.72
CA PRO A 128 -3.78 19.22 -9.01
C PRO A 128 -2.34 19.76 -8.90
N GLU A 129 -2.05 20.47 -7.81
CA GLU A 129 -0.78 21.15 -7.50
C GLU A 129 -0.59 21.18 -5.97
N LEU A 130 0.63 21.37 -5.50
CA LEU A 130 0.91 21.53 -4.07
C LEU A 130 0.40 22.90 -3.59
N PRO A 131 -0.22 22.99 -2.39
CA PRO A 131 -0.54 24.27 -1.77
C PRO A 131 0.72 25.10 -1.51
N SER A 132 0.59 26.44 -1.55
CA SER A 132 1.71 27.37 -1.35
C SER A 132 2.41 27.16 -0.01
N GLU A 133 1.67 26.81 1.04
CA GLU A 133 2.18 26.55 2.39
C GLU A 133 3.11 25.34 2.44
N ILE A 134 2.94 24.38 1.52
CA ILE A 134 3.84 23.25 1.35
C ILE A 134 5.01 23.63 0.46
N GLU A 135 4.79 24.40 -0.61
CA GLU A 135 5.85 24.85 -1.53
C GLU A 135 6.93 25.67 -0.81
N VAL A 136 6.53 26.55 0.13
CA VAL A 136 7.44 27.41 0.91
C VAL A 136 8.18 26.70 2.06
N LEU A 137 8.03 25.38 2.22
CA LEU A 137 8.84 24.61 3.17
C LEU A 137 10.25 24.41 2.59
N ASP A 138 11.10 25.43 2.78
CA ASP A 138 12.46 25.50 2.23
C ASP A 138 13.41 24.40 2.73
N GLU A 139 13.11 23.77 3.87
CA GLU A 139 13.87 22.64 4.38
C GLU A 139 13.77 21.40 3.47
N TYR A 140 12.69 21.26 2.69
CA TYR A 140 12.48 20.18 1.73
C TYR A 140 12.83 20.67 0.31
N CYS A 141 14.08 20.50 -0.09
CA CYS A 141 14.54 20.92 -1.42
C CYS A 141 13.92 20.11 -2.56
N PHE A 142 13.44 18.90 -2.28
CA PHE A 142 12.72 18.06 -3.22
C PHE A 142 11.25 17.98 -2.86
N LYS A 143 10.37 18.32 -3.79
CA LYS A 143 8.91 18.17 -3.67
C LYS A 143 8.36 17.58 -4.96
N LYS A 144 7.64 16.47 -4.88
CA LYS A 144 7.03 15.83 -6.05
C LYS A 144 5.61 15.40 -5.76
N LEU A 145 4.67 15.91 -6.56
CA LEU A 145 3.27 15.50 -6.56
C LEU A 145 3.01 14.53 -7.72
N ALA A 146 2.42 13.38 -7.42
CA ALA A 146 1.88 12.45 -8.40
C ALA A 146 0.36 12.43 -8.28
N LYS A 147 -0.31 12.98 -9.29
CA LYS A 147 -1.77 13.14 -9.34
C LYS A 147 -2.45 12.13 -10.26
N SER A 148 -3.74 11.89 -10.03
CA SER A 148 -4.58 11.14 -10.96
C SER A 148 -4.75 11.92 -12.26
N THR A 149 -4.52 11.26 -13.40
CA THR A 149 -4.67 11.87 -14.73
C THR A 149 -6.10 11.88 -15.25
N LYS A 150 -7.01 11.14 -14.59
CA LYS A 150 -8.42 11.05 -15.00
C LYS A 150 -9.33 11.95 -14.17
N ASN A 151 -9.11 11.98 -12.85
CA ASN A 151 -9.92 12.73 -11.90
C ASN A 151 -8.99 13.56 -11.02
N LEU A 152 -8.75 14.82 -11.38
CA LEU A 152 -7.76 15.70 -10.73
C LEU A 152 -8.01 15.96 -9.23
N GLY A 153 -9.22 15.67 -8.72
CA GLY A 153 -9.59 15.76 -7.30
C GLY A 153 -9.67 14.42 -6.56
N HIS A 154 -9.23 13.32 -7.17
CA HIS A 154 -9.30 11.98 -6.58
C HIS A 154 -7.93 11.33 -6.48
N ALA A 155 -7.67 10.63 -5.37
CA ALA A 155 -6.39 10.03 -5.03
C ALA A 155 -5.22 11.05 -5.10
N GLY A 156 -4.00 10.55 -5.32
CA GLY A 156 -2.78 11.36 -5.42
C GLY A 156 -1.86 11.16 -4.23
N VAL A 157 -0.55 11.23 -4.49
CA VAL A 157 0.50 11.11 -3.48
C VAL A 157 1.53 12.22 -3.67
N ALA A 158 2.15 12.66 -2.60
CA ALA A 158 3.29 13.57 -2.65
C ALA A 158 4.47 13.03 -1.84
N MET A 159 5.67 13.41 -2.26
CA MET A 159 6.91 13.17 -1.53
C MET A 159 7.65 14.48 -1.34
N LEU A 160 8.04 14.78 -0.12
CA LEU A 160 8.93 15.88 0.24
C LEU A 160 10.24 15.26 0.79
N ALA A 161 11.39 15.81 0.44
CA ALA A 161 12.67 15.35 0.97
C ALA A 161 13.67 16.50 1.14
N LYS A 162 14.45 16.43 2.22
CA LYS A 162 15.53 17.38 2.52
C LYS A 162 16.75 17.23 1.60
N GLU A 163 16.92 16.04 1.01
CA GLU A 163 17.92 15.75 -0.02
C GLU A 163 17.25 15.27 -1.31
N MET A 164 17.84 15.62 -2.45
CA MET A 164 17.39 15.15 -3.77
C MET A 164 17.54 13.64 -3.91
N PRO A 165 16.47 12.90 -4.23
CA PRO A 165 16.58 11.47 -4.53
C PRO A 165 17.47 11.22 -5.76
N ILE A 166 18.28 10.17 -5.72
CA ILE A 166 19.12 9.74 -6.85
C ILE A 166 18.26 9.51 -8.11
N ASN A 167 17.07 8.93 -7.93
CA ASN A 167 16.11 8.71 -8.99
C ASN A 167 14.70 8.69 -8.40
N THR A 168 13.71 9.16 -9.18
CA THR A 168 12.29 9.02 -8.84
C THR A 168 11.53 8.43 -10.01
N SER A 169 10.61 7.52 -9.71
CA SER A 169 9.70 6.95 -10.69
C SER A 169 8.28 6.96 -10.15
N THR A 170 7.34 7.44 -10.93
CA THR A 170 5.91 7.41 -10.59
C THR A 170 5.23 6.31 -11.38
N ARG A 171 4.42 5.49 -10.73
CA ARG A 171 3.53 4.54 -11.40
C ARG A 171 2.11 4.78 -10.94
N VAL A 172 1.28 5.26 -11.87
CA VAL A 172 -0.16 5.37 -11.64
C VAL A 172 -0.80 4.09 -12.17
N HIS A 173 -1.11 3.17 -11.25
CA HIS A 173 -2.03 2.09 -11.58
C HIS A 173 -3.46 2.63 -11.45
N LYS A 174 -4.40 2.07 -12.24
CA LYS A 174 -5.84 2.26 -12.00
C LYS A 174 -6.03 1.94 -10.51
N SER A 175 -6.51 2.94 -9.75
CA SER A 175 -6.38 3.12 -8.30
C SER A 175 -6.40 1.84 -7.45
N MET A 176 -5.74 1.87 -6.29
CA MET A 176 -6.11 0.99 -5.17
C MET A 176 -7.61 1.23 -4.94
N PRO A 177 -8.47 0.28 -5.29
CA PRO A 177 -9.85 0.64 -5.53
C PRO A 177 -10.59 0.43 -4.20
N SER A 178 -10.67 1.48 -3.40
CA SER A 178 -11.60 1.57 -2.27
C SER A 178 -12.99 1.82 -2.84
N GLY A 179 -13.96 0.95 -2.55
CA GLY A 179 -15.34 1.11 -3.02
C GLY A 179 -16.32 0.48 -2.03
N SER A 180 -17.48 1.12 -1.85
CA SER A 180 -18.58 0.54 -1.08
C SER A 180 -19.03 -0.78 -1.70
N GLY A 181 -19.41 -1.74 -0.87
CA GLY A 181 -19.92 -3.03 -1.33
C GLY A 181 -18.91 -3.92 -2.06
N LEU A 182 -17.59 -3.73 -1.84
CA LEU A 182 -16.53 -4.58 -2.39
C LEU A 182 -16.47 -4.65 -3.93
N VAL A 183 -17.12 -3.73 -4.64
CA VAL A 183 -17.20 -3.66 -6.12
C VAL A 183 -15.83 -3.66 -6.82
N ASN A 184 -14.81 -3.32 -6.06
CA ASN A 184 -13.46 -3.08 -6.51
C ASN A 184 -12.47 -4.20 -6.12
N LEU A 185 -12.92 -5.20 -5.37
CA LEU A 185 -12.06 -6.24 -4.80
C LEU A 185 -11.24 -7.04 -5.85
N PRO A 186 -11.78 -7.39 -7.06
CA PRO A 186 -10.96 -8.02 -8.10
C PRO A 186 -9.86 -7.12 -8.67
N ALA A 187 -10.10 -5.80 -8.74
CA ALA A 187 -9.09 -4.85 -9.16
C ALA A 187 -8.01 -4.66 -8.09
N ARG A 188 -8.40 -4.67 -6.80
CA ARG A 188 -7.49 -4.70 -5.66
C ARG A 188 -6.55 -5.90 -5.72
N GLY A 189 -7.06 -7.12 -5.90
CA GLY A 189 -6.22 -8.32 -5.97
C GLY A 189 -5.19 -8.30 -7.11
N ARG A 190 -5.55 -7.76 -8.28
CA ARG A 190 -4.58 -7.54 -9.37
C ARG A 190 -3.52 -6.52 -9.01
N TRP A 191 -3.92 -5.43 -8.33
CA TRP A 191 -2.98 -4.42 -7.86
C TRP A 191 -2.00 -5.02 -6.84
N ASP A 192 -2.48 -5.78 -5.85
CA ASP A 192 -1.63 -6.42 -4.85
C ASP A 192 -0.59 -7.34 -5.49
N GLN A 193 -0.99 -8.16 -6.47
CA GLN A 193 -0.06 -9.05 -7.17
C GLN A 193 1.03 -8.28 -7.93
N MET A 194 0.64 -7.19 -8.62
CA MET A 194 1.58 -6.35 -9.36
C MET A 194 2.51 -5.59 -8.41
N PHE A 195 1.98 -5.12 -7.28
CA PHE A 195 2.73 -4.42 -6.25
C PHE A 195 3.77 -5.36 -5.63
N LEU A 196 3.37 -6.56 -5.19
CA LEU A 196 4.24 -7.59 -4.66
C LEU A 196 5.40 -7.91 -5.62
N THR A 197 5.07 -8.22 -6.88
CA THR A 197 6.08 -8.51 -7.91
C THR A 197 7.09 -7.36 -8.04
N ARG A 198 6.58 -6.12 -8.03
CA ARG A 198 7.42 -4.93 -8.17
C ARG A 198 8.34 -4.71 -6.98
N VAL A 199 7.86 -4.88 -5.75
CA VAL A 199 8.68 -4.65 -4.55
C VAL A 199 9.74 -5.74 -4.40
N ILE A 200 9.44 -6.99 -4.75
CA ILE A 200 10.45 -8.07 -4.83
C ILE A 200 11.56 -7.70 -5.83
N ASP A 201 11.21 -7.20 -7.02
CA ASP A 201 12.20 -6.79 -8.02
C ASP A 201 12.98 -5.51 -7.67
N LEU A 202 12.45 -4.68 -6.79
CA LEU A 202 13.20 -3.56 -6.20
C LEU A 202 14.16 -4.08 -5.13
N ASP A 203 13.68 -4.99 -4.28
CA ASP A 203 14.42 -5.55 -3.18
C ASP A 203 15.66 -6.33 -3.64
N LYS A 204 15.60 -7.03 -4.78
CA LYS A 204 16.78 -7.64 -5.42
C LYS A 204 17.93 -6.66 -5.71
N ARG A 205 17.65 -5.35 -5.82
CA ARG A 205 18.63 -4.33 -6.20
C ARG A 205 19.08 -3.47 -5.02
N LYS A 206 18.14 -3.04 -4.18
CA LYS A 206 18.40 -2.27 -2.96
C LYS A 206 17.31 -2.58 -1.93
N PRO A 207 17.61 -2.54 -0.62
CA PRO A 207 16.59 -2.61 0.41
C PRO A 207 15.45 -1.60 0.17
N VAL A 208 14.24 -1.99 0.51
CA VAL A 208 13.00 -1.28 0.25
C VAL A 208 12.36 -0.87 1.57
N ILE A 209 11.87 0.36 1.61
CA ILE A 209 10.96 0.87 2.65
C ILE A 209 9.66 1.24 1.94
N ILE A 210 8.57 0.60 2.33
CA ILE A 210 7.21 0.90 1.92
C ILE A 210 6.58 1.71 3.07
N ALA A 211 6.02 2.87 2.74
CA ALA A 211 5.42 3.76 3.73
C ALA A 211 4.07 4.29 3.24
N GLY A 212 3.08 4.29 4.13
CA GLY A 212 1.78 4.91 3.91
C GLY A 212 0.60 3.96 4.03
N ASP A 213 -0.56 4.44 3.59
CA ASP A 213 -1.83 3.74 3.63
C ASP A 213 -1.87 2.55 2.66
N MET A 214 -1.89 1.33 3.22
CA MET A 214 -2.00 0.06 2.49
C MET A 214 -3.45 -0.42 2.33
N ASN A 215 -4.41 0.34 2.88
CA ASN A 215 -5.86 0.05 2.85
C ASN A 215 -6.17 -1.40 3.27
N VAL A 216 -5.52 -1.89 4.32
CA VAL A 216 -5.78 -3.21 4.90
C VAL A 216 -5.43 -3.18 6.39
N ALA A 217 -6.29 -3.73 7.23
CA ALA A 217 -5.95 -4.14 8.59
C ALA A 217 -5.58 -5.62 8.55
N HIS A 218 -4.32 -5.97 8.85
CA HIS A 218 -3.79 -7.32 8.60
C HIS A 218 -4.45 -8.37 9.49
N GLN A 219 -4.48 -8.12 10.79
CA GLN A 219 -5.00 -9.03 11.81
C GLN A 219 -6.16 -8.41 12.58
N GLU A 220 -6.89 -9.23 13.34
CA GLU A 220 -8.03 -8.76 14.16
C GLU A 220 -7.62 -7.73 15.21
N ILE A 221 -6.37 -7.78 15.69
CA ILE A 221 -5.80 -6.77 16.59
C ILE A 221 -5.64 -5.38 15.93
N ASP A 222 -5.66 -5.31 14.60
CA ASP A 222 -5.44 -4.09 13.82
C ASP A 222 -6.72 -3.27 13.59
N LEU A 223 -7.87 -3.68 14.11
CA LEU A 223 -9.11 -2.90 14.07
C LEU A 223 -10.01 -3.15 15.27
N ARG A 224 -10.87 -2.19 15.61
CA ARG A 224 -11.72 -2.30 16.80
C ARG A 224 -12.80 -3.38 16.72
N ASN A 225 -13.39 -3.58 15.54
CA ASN A 225 -14.56 -4.44 15.35
C ASN A 225 -14.34 -5.47 14.22
N PRO A 226 -13.50 -6.51 14.42
CA PRO A 226 -13.19 -7.49 13.38
C PRO A 226 -14.44 -8.24 12.87
N ASP A 227 -15.28 -8.78 13.75
CA ASP A 227 -16.42 -9.64 13.39
C ASP A 227 -17.45 -8.96 12.48
N SER A 228 -17.71 -7.67 12.72
CA SER A 228 -18.67 -6.91 11.92
C SER A 228 -18.12 -6.51 10.55
N ASN A 229 -16.79 -6.51 10.36
CA ASN A 229 -16.15 -6.01 9.15
C ASN A 229 -15.59 -7.12 8.25
N ARG A 230 -15.30 -8.31 8.79
CA ARG A 230 -14.67 -9.40 8.04
C ARG A 230 -15.49 -9.79 6.81
N ASN A 231 -14.87 -9.70 5.63
CA ASN A 231 -15.50 -9.95 4.33
C ASN A 231 -16.75 -9.11 4.01
N LYS A 232 -16.99 -8.03 4.77
CA LYS A 232 -18.14 -7.13 4.59
C LYS A 232 -17.71 -5.70 4.25
N THR A 233 -16.54 -5.30 4.73
CA THR A 233 -15.98 -3.96 4.55
C THR A 233 -14.62 -4.05 3.88
N ALA A 234 -14.37 -3.17 2.91
CA ALA A 234 -13.05 -3.05 2.29
C ALA A 234 -11.98 -2.73 3.35
N GLY A 235 -10.81 -3.31 3.21
CA GLY A 235 -9.72 -3.23 4.18
C GLY A 235 -9.73 -4.32 5.25
N PHE A 236 -10.76 -5.18 5.32
CA PHE A 236 -10.77 -6.36 6.18
C PHE A 236 -11.39 -7.60 5.52
N THR A 237 -11.24 -7.72 4.21
CA THR A 237 -11.55 -8.98 3.51
C THR A 237 -10.37 -9.96 3.63
N ASP A 238 -10.66 -11.26 3.58
CA ASP A 238 -9.62 -12.29 3.60
C ASP A 238 -8.66 -12.15 2.41
N GLN A 239 -9.18 -11.78 1.23
CA GLN A 239 -8.35 -11.52 0.05
C GLN A 239 -7.28 -10.44 0.31
N GLU A 240 -7.67 -9.33 0.94
CA GLU A 240 -6.75 -8.22 1.26
C GLU A 240 -5.75 -8.62 2.34
N ARG A 241 -6.21 -9.32 3.38
CA ARG A 241 -5.37 -9.80 4.49
C ARG A 241 -4.35 -10.85 4.04
N GLU A 242 -4.76 -11.78 3.20
CA GLU A 242 -3.88 -12.77 2.59
C GLU A 242 -2.89 -12.12 1.63
N ALA A 243 -3.29 -11.07 0.89
CA ALA A 243 -2.35 -10.30 0.06
C ALA A 243 -1.26 -9.62 0.90
N PHE A 244 -1.62 -9.05 2.04
CA PHE A 244 -0.64 -8.50 2.98
C PHE A 244 0.24 -9.58 3.59
N THR A 245 -0.32 -10.75 3.92
CA THR A 245 0.45 -11.92 4.39
C THR A 245 1.48 -12.36 3.36
N ARG A 246 1.10 -12.48 2.08
CA ARG A 246 2.03 -12.79 0.98
C ARG A 246 3.14 -11.75 0.82
N LEU A 247 2.86 -10.47 1.13
CA LEU A 247 3.91 -9.45 1.16
C LEU A 247 4.92 -9.72 2.26
N LEU A 248 4.46 -10.04 3.48
CA LEU A 248 5.36 -10.33 4.59
C LEU A 248 6.17 -11.62 4.36
N ASP A 249 5.51 -12.68 3.90
CA ASP A 249 6.14 -13.97 3.56
C ASP A 249 7.20 -13.85 2.45
N ALA A 250 7.17 -12.77 1.65
CA ALA A 250 8.16 -12.49 0.62
C ALA A 250 9.45 -11.82 1.14
N GLY A 251 9.68 -11.81 2.46
CA GLY A 251 10.87 -11.24 3.09
C GLY A 251 10.73 -9.77 3.48
N PHE A 252 9.49 -9.34 3.77
CA PHE A 252 9.20 -8.00 4.26
C PHE A 252 8.60 -8.05 5.67
N VAL A 253 8.79 -6.98 6.44
CA VAL A 253 8.39 -6.92 7.85
C VAL A 253 7.57 -5.67 8.12
N ASP A 254 6.40 -5.85 8.73
CA ASP A 254 5.64 -4.77 9.38
C ASP A 254 6.41 -4.33 10.64
N VAL A 255 7.07 -3.18 10.56
CA VAL A 255 7.99 -2.70 11.60
C VAL A 255 7.27 -2.50 12.92
N TRP A 256 6.10 -1.86 12.90
CA TRP A 256 5.38 -1.55 14.13
C TRP A 256 4.98 -2.84 14.85
N ARG A 257 4.38 -3.79 14.12
CA ARG A 257 3.87 -5.05 14.71
C ARG A 257 5.00 -5.97 15.16
N SER A 258 6.15 -5.95 14.48
CA SER A 258 7.34 -6.72 14.90
C SER A 258 7.86 -6.30 16.28
N ARG A 259 7.70 -5.02 16.65
CA ARG A 259 8.16 -4.46 17.92
C ARG A 259 7.09 -4.48 19.02
N ASN A 260 5.82 -4.49 18.60
CA ASN A 260 4.67 -4.38 19.47
C ASN A 260 3.65 -5.50 19.12
N PRO A 261 4.03 -6.79 19.23
CA PRO A 261 3.22 -7.90 18.72
C PRO A 261 1.82 -7.93 19.34
N ASP A 262 1.75 -7.73 20.65
CA ASP A 262 0.51 -7.91 21.44
C ASP A 262 -0.20 -6.60 21.80
N VAL A 263 0.33 -5.45 21.36
CA VAL A 263 -0.26 -4.15 21.68
C VAL A 263 -1.51 -3.94 20.82
N ALA A 264 -2.66 -3.94 21.47
CA ALA A 264 -3.97 -3.71 20.86
C ALA A 264 -4.37 -2.23 20.91
N GLU A 265 -5.54 -1.90 20.33
CA GLU A 265 -6.17 -0.57 20.40
C GLU A 265 -5.33 0.59 19.86
N THR A 266 -4.30 0.29 19.06
CA THR A 266 -3.45 1.29 18.40
C THR A 266 -3.78 1.33 16.92
N TYR A 267 -4.35 2.46 16.47
CA TYR A 267 -4.90 2.61 15.13
C TYR A 267 -4.34 3.84 14.44
N THR A 268 -4.54 3.92 13.13
CA THR A 268 -4.06 5.03 12.30
C THR A 268 -5.19 5.75 11.59
N TYR A 269 -6.36 5.13 11.48
CA TYR A 269 -7.56 5.65 10.82
C TYR A 269 -8.78 5.58 11.73
N TRP A 270 -9.59 6.64 11.71
CA TRP A 270 -10.91 6.67 12.34
C TRP A 270 -11.89 7.45 11.48
N SER A 271 -12.97 6.80 11.04
CA SER A 271 -14.03 7.49 10.29
C SER A 271 -14.56 8.71 11.04
N TYR A 272 -14.75 9.82 10.32
CA TYR A 272 -15.38 11.02 10.86
C TYR A 272 -16.81 10.77 11.39
N ILE A 273 -17.52 9.79 10.84
CA ILE A 273 -18.90 9.49 11.20
C ILE A 273 -18.96 8.85 12.59
N GLY A 274 -19.78 9.41 13.47
CA GLY A 274 -20.05 8.85 14.79
C GLY A 274 -18.96 9.11 15.83
N SER A 275 -18.10 10.10 15.60
CA SER A 275 -17.01 10.50 16.52
C SER A 275 -16.11 9.32 16.92
N ARG A 276 -15.79 8.45 15.95
CA ARG A 276 -15.08 7.20 16.22
C ARG A 276 -13.70 7.41 16.81
N ARG A 277 -13.01 8.50 16.46
CA ARG A 277 -11.70 8.82 17.03
C ARG A 277 -11.76 9.02 18.54
N ALA A 278 -12.76 9.75 19.04
CA ALA A 278 -12.94 9.98 20.47
C ALA A 278 -13.26 8.69 21.25
N LYS A 279 -13.87 7.71 20.58
CA LYS A 279 -14.20 6.38 21.14
C LYS A 279 -13.12 5.33 20.86
N ASN A 280 -12.02 5.72 20.23
CA ASN A 280 -10.98 4.85 19.69
C ASN A 280 -11.52 3.65 18.88
N ILE A 281 -12.55 3.87 18.05
CA ILE A 281 -13.09 2.86 17.13
C ILE A 281 -12.37 2.99 15.79
N GLY A 282 -11.13 2.51 15.73
CA GLY A 282 -10.22 2.72 14.61
C GLY A 282 -9.77 1.45 13.89
N TRP A 283 -8.92 1.69 12.89
CA TRP A 283 -8.24 0.70 12.06
C TRP A 283 -6.77 1.12 11.90
N ARG A 284 -5.85 0.17 11.86
CA ARG A 284 -4.45 0.38 11.49
C ARG A 284 -4.31 0.06 10.00
N LEU A 285 -4.25 1.11 9.18
CA LEU A 285 -4.20 1.03 7.72
C LEU A 285 -2.88 1.56 7.15
N ASP A 286 -2.16 2.35 7.93
CA ASP A 286 -0.90 2.98 7.55
C ASP A 286 0.27 2.21 8.16
N TYR A 287 1.29 1.95 7.34
CA TYR A 287 2.40 1.06 7.72
C TYR A 287 3.76 1.64 7.33
N PHE A 288 4.78 1.19 8.06
CA PHE A 288 6.12 1.00 7.53
C PHE A 288 6.35 -0.49 7.34
N VAL A 289 6.45 -0.94 6.08
CA VAL A 289 6.83 -2.31 5.71
C VAL A 289 8.20 -2.26 5.04
N ILE A 290 9.19 -2.94 5.60
CA ILE A 290 10.58 -2.86 5.13
C ILE A 290 11.11 -4.22 4.72
N SER A 291 12.14 -4.25 3.89
CA SER A 291 12.93 -5.48 3.68
C SER A 291 13.44 -5.99 5.03
N GLU A 292 13.33 -7.30 5.27
CA GLU A 292 13.72 -7.91 6.55
C GLU A 292 15.16 -7.56 6.98
N ARG A 293 16.10 -7.49 6.02
CA ARG A 293 17.50 -7.10 6.25
C ARG A 293 17.72 -5.65 6.72
N LEU A 294 16.68 -4.84 6.82
CA LEU A 294 16.71 -3.51 7.43
C LEU A 294 16.22 -3.50 8.88
N LEU A 295 15.62 -4.58 9.38
CA LEU A 295 14.93 -4.59 10.67
C LEU A 295 15.85 -4.24 11.85
N GLU A 296 17.07 -4.78 11.85
CA GLU A 296 18.08 -4.51 12.90
C GLU A 296 18.59 -3.06 12.90
N LYS A 297 18.40 -2.34 11.79
CA LYS A 297 18.80 -0.93 11.64
C LYS A 297 17.71 0.04 12.09
N VAL A 298 16.48 -0.45 12.30
CA VAL A 298 15.41 0.41 12.79
C VAL A 298 15.75 0.83 14.22
N ILE A 299 15.66 2.12 14.50
CA ILE A 299 15.81 2.67 15.84
C ILE A 299 14.44 2.82 16.48
N GLU A 300 13.46 3.37 15.74
CA GLU A 300 12.14 3.70 16.26
C GLU A 300 11.05 3.60 15.18
N CYS A 301 9.83 3.21 15.55
CA CYS A 301 8.65 3.29 14.69
C CYS A 301 7.42 3.63 15.54
N GLU A 302 6.84 4.82 15.31
CA GLU A 302 5.77 5.37 16.16
C GLU A 302 4.52 5.72 15.36
N ILE A 303 3.37 5.62 16.04
CA ILE A 303 2.05 6.06 15.57
C ILE A 303 1.66 7.30 16.37
N HIS A 304 1.57 8.46 15.70
CA HIS A 304 1.31 9.76 16.32
C HIS A 304 -0.19 10.01 16.49
N SER A 305 -0.85 9.16 17.28
CA SER A 305 -2.32 9.19 17.48
C SER A 305 -2.83 10.50 18.11
N ASP A 306 -1.96 11.24 18.79
CA ASP A 306 -2.16 12.57 19.38
C ASP A 306 -2.32 13.68 18.31
N ILE A 307 -1.81 13.47 17.09
CA ILE A 307 -2.04 14.39 15.97
C ILE A 307 -3.48 14.18 15.48
N THR A 308 -4.42 14.80 16.20
CA THR A 308 -5.85 14.58 16.07
C THR A 308 -6.40 14.99 14.72
N GLY A 309 -7.24 14.14 14.17
CA GLY A 309 -7.57 14.19 12.77
C GLY A 309 -8.43 15.37 12.36
N SER A 310 -9.52 15.62 13.07
CA SER A 310 -10.37 16.77 12.80
C SER A 310 -9.66 18.10 13.04
N ALA A 311 -8.75 18.18 14.01
CA ALA A 311 -8.00 19.40 14.32
C ALA A 311 -6.84 19.66 13.35
N HIS A 312 -6.25 18.61 12.77
CA HIS A 312 -5.11 18.71 11.83
C HIS A 312 -5.47 18.34 10.37
N GLY A 313 -6.73 18.00 10.12
CA GLY A 313 -7.37 17.87 8.81
C GLY A 313 -7.30 16.54 8.08
N SER A 314 -7.12 15.41 8.77
CA SER A 314 -7.22 14.05 8.19
C SER A 314 -7.96 13.08 9.10
N ASP A 315 -8.67 12.08 8.59
CA ASP A 315 -9.19 10.96 9.41
C ASP A 315 -8.09 9.97 9.81
N HIS A 316 -6.88 10.14 9.26
CA HIS A 316 -5.69 9.40 9.63
C HIS A 316 -4.78 10.19 10.59
N CYS A 317 -3.95 9.49 11.35
CA CYS A 317 -2.78 10.04 12.02
C CYS A 317 -1.48 9.61 11.31
N PRO A 318 -0.39 10.38 11.47
CA PRO A 318 0.86 10.06 10.81
C PRO A 318 1.68 9.02 11.56
N LEU A 319 2.63 8.41 10.86
CA LEU A 319 3.62 7.49 11.42
C LEU A 319 5.04 8.04 11.19
N SER A 320 5.97 7.71 12.09
CA SER A 320 7.40 7.91 11.88
C SER A 320 8.19 6.61 11.91
N LEU A 321 9.28 6.60 11.16
CA LEU A 321 10.33 5.59 11.21
C LEU A 321 11.67 6.31 11.37
N ILE A 322 12.48 5.89 12.34
CA ILE A 322 13.88 6.30 12.48
C ILE A 322 14.75 5.08 12.20
N ILE A 323 15.69 5.19 11.27
CA ILE A 323 16.51 4.06 10.78
C ILE A 323 17.96 4.48 10.49
N ASP A 324 18.93 3.64 10.85
CA ASP A 324 20.37 3.89 10.65
C ASP A 324 20.91 3.20 9.37
N ILE A 325 20.96 3.93 8.25
CA ILE A 325 21.29 3.39 6.90
C ILE A 325 22.38 4.13 6.14
#